data_AF-A0A2P4UJH7-F1
#
_entry.id   AF-A0A2P4UJH7-F1
#
_cell.length_a   1.000
_cell.length_b   1.000
_cell.length_c   1.000
_cell.angle_alpha   90.00
_cell.angle_beta   90.00
_cell.angle_gamma   90.00
#
_symmetry.space_group_name_H-M   'P 1'
#
loop_
_entity.id
_entity.type
_entity.pdbx_description
1 polymer ?
#
loop_
_entity_poly.entity_id
_entity_poly.type
_entity_poly.pdbx_seq_one_letter_code
_entity_poly.pdbx_strand_id
1 'polypeptide(L)'
;MPNEERQNKIADVISLLQENRHISGTPSFGTIENFAKELAARPQPVLEVEVGELPHSTVYDLLTRNRERRRRMPRQDLVESLWATLAVYGAERGKDVAKMHTLAELRARMAAIDAVPTPSGADLARTHGVAAGTSAEAAAEALANGTHGCCSLVPPRADDPGGGVRTEVGRDRIRAVQRCARLRDTHRRSPRVWWYGFRDVVPPWFEVYLTLEPELASIRTYAPRRVPGLLQTPAYAERAIARDRPGLPAAELARRVEMRLARQHILHRPDPPRLWCVVEEKALPPTDWPDDVRREQIRHLLDVALLPHVCIQLMPSDSDGASDGPLTLLRLPEQGFPDLIFLEQANHGLYPHGPGDERYYAGLFNSLATQASTPDASVRRLHALLGRLQPEDH
;
A
#
# COMPACT_ATOMS: atom_id res chain seq x y z
N MET A 1 -20.09 -15.88 -7.62
CA MET A 1 -20.79 -15.88 -6.31
C MET A 1 -19.98 -16.39 -5.09
N PRO A 2 -18.78 -17.03 -5.19
CA PRO A 2 -18.01 -17.44 -4.00
C PRO A 2 -17.51 -16.29 -3.08
N ASN A 3 -17.31 -15.09 -3.63
CA ASN A 3 -16.78 -13.94 -2.87
C ASN A 3 -17.81 -13.35 -1.90
N GLU A 4 -19.09 -13.32 -2.28
CA GLU A 4 -20.17 -12.80 -1.43
C GLU A 4 -20.50 -13.78 -0.28
N GLU A 5 -20.55 -15.08 -0.57
CA GLU A 5 -20.72 -16.11 0.46
C GLU A 5 -19.58 -16.06 1.50
N ARG A 6 -18.33 -15.92 1.04
CA ARG A 6 -17.15 -15.78 1.91
C ARG A 6 -17.22 -14.52 2.78
N GLN A 7 -17.63 -13.38 2.21
CA GLN A 7 -17.79 -12.12 2.95
C GLN A 7 -18.89 -12.19 4.01
N ASN A 8 -19.97 -12.93 3.74
CA ASN A 8 -21.04 -13.16 4.71
C ASN A 8 -20.54 -14.01 5.88
N LYS A 9 -19.81 -15.10 5.63
CA LYS A 9 -19.25 -15.93 6.70
C LYS A 9 -18.23 -15.19 7.58
N ILE A 10 -17.42 -14.29 7.00
CA ILE A 10 -16.51 -13.41 7.77
C ILE A 10 -17.31 -12.42 8.64
N ALA A 11 -18.43 -11.90 8.13
CA ALA A 11 -19.30 -11.02 8.89
C ALA A 11 -19.94 -11.69 10.11
N ASP A 12 -20.26 -12.98 10.00
CA ASP A 12 -20.81 -13.77 11.09
C ASP A 12 -19.79 -13.90 12.23
N VAL A 13 -18.54 -14.26 11.92
CA VAL A 13 -17.46 -14.36 12.92
C VAL A 13 -17.25 -13.03 13.67
N ILE A 14 -17.22 -11.91 12.94
CA ILE A 14 -17.07 -10.58 13.55
C ILE A 14 -18.26 -10.27 14.47
N SER A 15 -19.47 -10.67 14.08
CA SER A 15 -20.67 -10.43 14.91
C SER A 15 -20.62 -11.22 16.22
N LEU A 16 -20.20 -12.49 16.18
CA LEU A 16 -20.00 -13.31 17.39
C LEU A 16 -18.94 -12.70 18.33
N LEU A 17 -17.85 -12.17 17.77
CA LEU A 17 -16.81 -11.49 18.56
C LEU A 17 -17.31 -10.18 19.20
N GLN A 18 -18.17 -9.43 18.51
CA GLN A 18 -18.80 -8.23 19.06
C GLN A 18 -19.78 -8.56 20.19
N GLU A 19 -20.55 -9.65 20.06
CA GLU A 19 -21.45 -10.14 21.10
C GLU A 19 -20.65 -10.60 22.34
N ASN A 20 -19.56 -11.32 22.13
CA ASN A 20 -18.61 -11.68 23.20
C ASN A 20 -18.01 -10.45 23.90
N ARG A 21 -17.67 -9.40 23.15
CA ARG A 21 -17.24 -8.12 23.72
C ARG A 21 -18.34 -7.45 24.54
N HIS A 22 -19.60 -7.58 24.11
CA HIS A 22 -20.72 -7.04 24.87
C HIS A 22 -20.91 -7.76 26.20
N ILE A 23 -20.89 -9.10 26.18
CA ILE A 23 -21.05 -9.96 27.37
C ILE A 23 -19.93 -9.72 28.39
N SER A 24 -18.70 -9.53 27.92
CA SER A 24 -17.53 -9.23 28.77
C SER A 24 -17.49 -7.79 29.33
N GLY A 25 -18.51 -6.97 29.08
CA GLY A 25 -18.63 -5.62 29.65
C GLY A 25 -18.05 -4.50 28.79
N THR A 26 -18.03 -4.69 27.46
CA THR A 26 -17.65 -3.70 26.45
C THR A 26 -16.33 -2.97 26.71
N PRO A 27 -15.21 -3.68 26.97
CA PRO A 27 -13.90 -3.06 27.14
C PRO A 27 -13.51 -2.19 25.93
N SER A 28 -12.78 -1.10 26.18
CA SER A 28 -12.21 -0.28 25.11
C SER A 28 -11.14 -1.07 24.34
N PHE A 29 -10.84 -0.69 23.10
CA PHE A 29 -9.82 -1.39 22.31
C PHE A 29 -8.44 -1.33 22.97
N GLY A 30 -8.05 -0.20 23.55
CA GLY A 30 -6.80 -0.07 24.30
C GLY A 30 -6.79 -0.90 25.59
N THR A 31 -7.95 -1.08 26.22
CA THR A 31 -8.10 -2.00 27.37
C THR A 31 -7.85 -3.44 26.95
N ILE A 32 -8.41 -3.87 25.81
CA ILE A 32 -8.21 -5.23 25.28
C ILE A 32 -6.74 -5.46 24.94
N GLU A 33 -6.09 -4.50 24.26
CA GLU A 33 -4.67 -4.58 23.89
C GLU A 33 -3.75 -4.71 25.11
N ASN A 34 -3.92 -3.84 26.11
CA ASN A 34 -3.11 -3.89 27.33
C ASN A 34 -3.33 -5.21 28.09
N PHE A 35 -4.57 -5.67 28.18
CA PHE A 35 -4.91 -6.89 28.89
C PHE A 35 -4.41 -8.15 28.15
N ALA A 36 -4.49 -8.16 26.81
CA ALA A 36 -3.91 -9.23 26.00
C ALA A 36 -2.39 -9.30 26.18
N LYS A 37 -1.71 -8.16 26.28
CA LYS A 37 -0.27 -8.09 26.56
C LYS A 37 0.09 -8.65 27.93
N GLU A 38 -0.73 -8.37 28.95
CA GLU A 38 -0.57 -8.96 30.29
C GLU A 38 -0.76 -10.48 30.29
N LEU A 39 -1.73 -10.98 29.53
CA LEU A 39 -1.98 -12.43 29.39
C LEU A 39 -0.89 -13.13 28.58
N ALA A 40 -0.39 -12.50 27.51
CA ALA A 40 0.70 -13.03 26.68
C ALA A 40 2.03 -13.15 27.44
N ALA A 41 2.22 -12.37 28.51
CA ALA A 41 3.38 -12.47 29.39
C ALA A 41 3.31 -13.65 30.37
N ARG A 42 2.17 -14.36 30.46
CA ARG A 42 2.02 -15.52 31.36
C ARG A 42 2.62 -16.76 30.69
N PRO A 43 3.40 -17.59 31.43
CA PRO A 43 4.05 -18.78 30.88
C PRO A 43 3.10 -19.97 30.64
N GLN A 44 1.84 -19.87 31.07
CA GLN A 44 0.84 -20.94 30.91
C GLN A 44 -0.30 -20.47 30.01
N PRO A 45 -0.84 -21.36 29.17
CA PRO A 45 -1.99 -21.05 28.32
C PRO A 45 -3.21 -20.68 29.18
N VAL A 46 -4.01 -19.75 28.68
CA VAL A 46 -5.18 -19.24 29.38
C VAL A 46 -6.41 -19.78 28.68
N LEU A 47 -7.24 -20.54 29.42
CA LEU A 47 -8.40 -21.26 28.86
C LEU A 47 -8.01 -22.17 27.68
N GLU A 48 -6.88 -22.88 27.80
CA GLU A 48 -6.32 -23.77 26.77
C GLU A 48 -5.92 -23.05 25.45
N VAL A 49 -5.79 -21.72 25.49
CA VAL A 49 -5.35 -20.89 24.36
C VAL A 49 -4.03 -20.20 24.71
N GLU A 50 -3.07 -20.27 23.79
CA GLU A 50 -1.88 -19.41 23.84
C GLU A 50 -2.27 -18.01 23.38
N VAL A 51 -2.35 -17.07 24.32
CA VAL A 51 -2.71 -15.68 24.02
C VAL A 51 -1.50 -14.97 23.43
N GLY A 52 -1.59 -14.62 22.14
CA GLY A 52 -0.59 -13.79 21.48
C GLY A 52 -0.80 -12.29 21.74
N GLU A 53 0.18 -11.47 21.35
CA GLU A 53 0.01 -10.01 21.37
C GLU A 53 -1.12 -9.59 20.41
N LEU A 54 -2.01 -8.72 20.89
CA LEU A 54 -3.10 -8.13 20.12
C LEU A 54 -2.93 -6.61 19.99
N PRO A 55 -2.17 -6.12 18.99
CA PRO A 55 -2.04 -4.69 18.74
C PRO A 55 -3.39 -4.02 18.52
N HIS A 56 -3.50 -2.74 18.85
CA HIS A 56 -4.72 -1.95 18.71
C HIS A 56 -5.42 -2.11 17.35
N SER A 57 -4.63 -2.06 16.27
CA SER A 57 -5.14 -2.20 14.89
C SER A 57 -5.77 -3.57 14.65
N THR A 58 -5.21 -4.63 15.23
CA THR A 58 -5.71 -6.00 15.12
C THR A 58 -7.02 -6.16 15.87
N VAL A 59 -7.10 -5.63 17.09
CA VAL A 59 -8.34 -5.63 17.88
C VAL A 59 -9.45 -4.86 17.16
N TYR A 60 -9.11 -3.69 16.59
CA TYR A 60 -10.03 -2.89 15.80
C TYR A 60 -10.50 -3.63 14.54
N ASP A 61 -9.60 -4.28 13.81
CA ASP A 61 -9.93 -5.04 12.60
C ASP A 61 -10.83 -6.26 12.90
N LEU A 62 -10.60 -6.97 14.01
CA LEU A 62 -11.40 -8.13 14.41
C LEU A 62 -12.80 -7.76 14.94
N LEU A 63 -13.00 -6.52 15.38
CA LEU A 63 -14.24 -6.08 16.04
C LEU A 63 -15.03 -5.03 15.24
N THR A 64 -14.63 -4.67 14.02
CA THR A 64 -15.35 -3.67 13.21
C THR A 64 -15.98 -4.24 11.94
N ARG A 65 -17.20 -3.77 11.63
CA ARG A 65 -18.05 -4.26 10.53
C ARG A 65 -17.74 -3.60 9.18
N ASN A 66 -16.47 -3.35 8.84
CA ASN A 66 -16.16 -2.72 7.56
C ASN A 66 -16.22 -3.74 6.40
N ARG A 67 -17.22 -3.61 5.51
CA ARG A 67 -17.44 -4.51 4.35
C ARG A 67 -16.24 -4.62 3.42
N GLU A 68 -15.45 -3.56 3.25
CA GLU A 68 -14.27 -3.56 2.38
C GLU A 68 -13.08 -4.32 2.99
N ARG A 69 -12.99 -4.35 4.33
CA ARG A 69 -11.96 -5.08 5.08
C ARG A 69 -12.29 -6.56 5.31
N ARG A 70 -13.56 -6.99 5.12
CA ARG A 70 -13.98 -8.40 5.14
C ARG A 70 -13.38 -9.26 4.02
N ARG A 71 -12.55 -8.67 3.14
CA ARG A 71 -11.86 -9.41 2.07
C ARG A 71 -10.70 -10.26 2.60
N ARG A 72 -10.13 -9.94 3.78
CA ARG A 72 -9.00 -10.66 4.37
C ARG A 72 -9.48 -11.68 5.40
N MET A 73 -8.94 -12.89 5.34
CA MET A 73 -9.20 -13.94 6.34
C MET A 73 -8.65 -13.51 7.70
N PRO A 74 -9.49 -13.41 8.77
CA PRO A 74 -8.98 -13.24 10.11
C PRO A 74 -8.15 -14.48 10.47
N ARG A 75 -6.94 -14.30 11.01
CA ARG A 75 -6.13 -15.46 11.39
C ARG A 75 -6.73 -16.12 12.64
N GLN A 76 -6.78 -17.45 12.64
CA GLN A 76 -7.42 -18.21 13.72
C GLN A 76 -6.77 -17.92 15.08
N ASP A 77 -5.44 -17.90 15.16
CA ASP A 77 -4.65 -17.54 16.36
C ASP A 77 -5.07 -16.19 16.98
N LEU A 78 -5.36 -15.18 16.15
CA LEU A 78 -5.78 -13.86 16.62
C LEU A 78 -7.23 -13.85 17.14
N VAL A 79 -8.12 -14.60 16.50
CA VAL A 79 -9.52 -14.76 16.95
C VAL A 79 -9.55 -15.48 18.30
N GLU A 80 -8.75 -16.54 18.46
CA GLU A 80 -8.64 -17.29 19.70
C GLU A 80 -8.04 -16.43 20.82
N SER A 81 -6.97 -15.68 20.53
CA SER A 81 -6.35 -14.76 21.48
C SER A 81 -7.34 -13.68 21.95
N LEU A 82 -8.15 -13.12 21.04
CA LEU A 82 -9.15 -12.12 21.39
C LEU A 82 -10.28 -12.72 22.24
N TRP A 83 -10.76 -13.91 21.88
CA TRP A 83 -11.77 -14.62 22.66
C TRP A 83 -11.30 -14.88 24.09
N ALA A 84 -10.09 -15.44 24.26
CA ALA A 84 -9.51 -15.73 25.57
C ALA A 84 -9.33 -14.44 26.40
N THR A 85 -8.86 -13.36 25.75
CA THR A 85 -8.72 -12.04 26.40
C THR A 85 -10.05 -11.53 26.93
N LEU A 86 -11.13 -11.60 26.12
CA LEU A 86 -12.46 -11.15 26.55
C LEU A 86 -13.06 -12.02 27.65
N ALA A 87 -12.85 -13.33 27.59
CA ALA A 87 -13.34 -14.27 28.59
C ALA A 87 -12.68 -14.04 29.95
N VAL A 88 -11.36 -13.86 29.99
CA VAL A 88 -10.64 -13.59 31.24
C VAL A 88 -11.00 -12.21 31.78
N TYR A 89 -11.04 -11.20 30.91
CA TYR A 89 -11.42 -9.83 31.28
C TYR A 89 -12.82 -9.77 31.90
N GLY A 90 -13.77 -10.48 31.30
CA GLY A 90 -15.15 -10.55 31.78
C GLY A 90 -15.25 -11.29 33.11
N ALA A 91 -14.56 -12.42 33.25
CA ALA A 91 -14.56 -13.22 34.48
C ALA A 91 -13.99 -12.45 35.67
N GLU A 92 -12.87 -11.74 35.49
CA GLU A 92 -12.26 -10.90 36.53
C GLU A 92 -13.16 -9.73 36.98
N ARG A 93 -14.13 -9.35 36.16
CA ARG A 93 -15.12 -8.29 36.47
C ARG A 93 -16.50 -8.83 36.85
N GLY A 94 -16.60 -10.12 37.16
CA GLY A 94 -17.85 -10.77 37.58
C GLY A 94 -18.93 -10.80 36.50
N LYS A 95 -18.54 -10.75 35.22
CA LYS A 95 -19.48 -10.96 34.10
C LYS A 95 -19.72 -12.45 33.89
N ASP A 96 -20.92 -12.77 33.44
CA ASP A 96 -21.34 -14.13 33.14
C ASP A 96 -20.79 -14.58 31.79
N VAL A 97 -19.52 -14.95 31.77
CA VAL A 97 -18.79 -15.38 30.56
C VAL A 97 -19.27 -16.72 30.01
N ALA A 98 -20.06 -17.48 30.76
CA ALA A 98 -20.70 -18.70 30.26
C ALA A 98 -21.71 -18.42 29.13
N LYS A 99 -22.18 -17.17 29.02
CA LYS A 99 -23.05 -16.71 27.92
C LYS A 99 -22.28 -16.39 26.63
N MET A 100 -20.94 -16.32 26.66
CA MET A 100 -20.14 -16.05 25.47
C MET A 100 -20.24 -17.19 24.47
N HIS A 101 -20.23 -16.86 23.18
CA HIS A 101 -20.01 -17.82 22.11
C HIS A 101 -18.72 -18.58 22.34
N THR A 102 -18.78 -19.90 22.24
CA THR A 102 -17.68 -20.78 22.60
C THR A 102 -16.54 -20.69 21.59
N LEU A 103 -15.33 -21.03 22.04
CA LEU A 103 -14.18 -21.14 21.15
C LEU A 103 -14.40 -22.19 20.05
N ALA A 104 -15.09 -23.29 20.37
CA ALA A 104 -15.44 -24.34 19.41
C ALA A 104 -16.37 -23.82 18.30
N GLU A 105 -17.35 -22.98 18.64
CA GLU A 105 -18.24 -22.34 17.68
C GLU A 105 -17.47 -21.40 16.75
N LEU A 106 -16.59 -20.56 17.30
CA LEU A 106 -15.73 -19.66 16.51
C LEU A 106 -14.79 -20.42 15.58
N ARG A 107 -14.14 -21.49 16.06
CA ARG A 107 -13.28 -22.36 15.24
C ARG A 107 -14.06 -23.01 14.10
N ALA A 108 -15.27 -23.49 14.36
CA ALA A 108 -16.14 -24.07 13.33
C ALA A 108 -16.53 -23.04 12.26
N ARG A 109 -16.81 -21.79 12.65
CA ARG A 109 -17.11 -20.72 11.68
C ARG A 109 -15.90 -20.29 10.88
N MET A 110 -14.72 -20.25 11.49
CA MET A 110 -13.45 -20.04 10.79
C MET A 110 -13.20 -21.11 9.72
N ALA A 111 -13.31 -22.39 10.09
CA ALA A 111 -13.13 -23.51 9.16
C ALA A 111 -14.15 -23.49 7.99
N ALA A 112 -15.38 -23.04 8.24
CA ALA A 112 -16.41 -22.89 7.20
C ALA A 112 -16.09 -21.78 6.17
N ILE A 113 -15.24 -20.81 6.51
CA ILE A 113 -14.72 -19.79 5.57
C ILE A 113 -13.62 -20.41 4.71
N ASP A 114 -12.72 -21.20 5.30
CA ASP A 114 -11.64 -21.90 4.58
C ASP A 114 -12.18 -22.93 3.58
N ALA A 115 -13.32 -23.54 3.88
CA ALA A 115 -14.02 -24.45 2.97
C ALA A 115 -14.63 -23.78 1.72
N VAL A 116 -14.72 -22.43 1.66
CA VAL A 116 -15.20 -21.72 0.47
C VAL A 116 -14.06 -21.63 -0.55
N PRO A 117 -14.20 -22.22 -1.77
CA PRO A 117 -13.15 -22.21 -2.79
C PRO A 117 -12.70 -20.77 -3.10
N THR A 118 -11.39 -20.54 -3.06
CA THR A 118 -10.82 -19.26 -3.50
C THR A 118 -10.78 -19.28 -5.03
N PRO A 119 -11.36 -18.29 -5.74
CA PRO A 119 -11.32 -18.30 -7.20
C PRO A 119 -9.86 -18.25 -7.67
N SER A 120 -9.50 -19.13 -8.62
CA SER A 120 -8.14 -19.15 -9.17
C SER A 120 -7.91 -17.93 -10.06
N GLY A 121 -6.64 -17.54 -10.27
CA GLY A 121 -6.31 -16.46 -11.20
C GLY A 121 -6.83 -16.68 -12.63
N ALA A 122 -7.05 -17.94 -13.05
CA ALA A 122 -7.62 -18.29 -14.35
C ALA A 122 -9.14 -18.04 -14.43
N ASP A 123 -9.85 -18.07 -13.30
CA ASP A 123 -11.29 -17.83 -13.25
C ASP A 123 -11.62 -16.33 -13.30
N LEU A 124 -10.74 -15.50 -12.74
CA LEU A 124 -10.80 -14.03 -12.84
C LEU A 124 -10.49 -13.53 -14.26
N ALA A 125 -9.58 -14.21 -14.99
CA ALA A 125 -9.26 -13.88 -16.38
C ALA A 125 -10.45 -14.11 -17.34
N ARG A 126 -11.26 -15.15 -17.10
CA ARG A 126 -12.46 -15.44 -17.91
C ARG A 126 -13.62 -14.51 -17.65
N THR A 127 -13.75 -13.98 -16.43
CA THR A 127 -14.84 -13.04 -16.09
C THR A 127 -14.60 -11.63 -16.64
N HIS A 128 -13.33 -11.29 -16.95
CA HIS A 128 -12.94 -9.97 -17.45
C HIS A 128 -12.48 -9.95 -18.92
N GLY A 129 -12.74 -11.02 -19.68
CA GLY A 129 -12.60 -11.00 -21.15
C GLY A 129 -11.20 -10.65 -21.68
N VAL A 130 -10.14 -10.98 -20.94
CA VAL A 130 -8.76 -10.73 -21.40
C VAL A 130 -8.31 -11.92 -22.24
N ALA A 131 -8.27 -11.73 -23.57
CA ALA A 131 -7.63 -12.69 -24.47
C ALA A 131 -6.13 -12.73 -24.19
N ALA A 132 -5.62 -13.90 -23.80
CA ALA A 132 -4.19 -14.16 -23.70
C ALA A 132 -3.59 -14.12 -25.12
N GLY A 133 -2.89 -13.04 -25.45
CA GLY A 133 -2.25 -12.92 -26.75
C GLY A 133 -1.48 -11.62 -26.93
N THR A 134 -0.27 -11.56 -26.39
CA THR A 134 0.95 -11.00 -27.02
C THR A 134 2.08 -11.10 -25.99
N SER A 135 3.20 -11.71 -26.40
CA SER A 135 4.31 -12.05 -25.52
C SER A 135 5.05 -10.80 -25.03
N ALA A 136 5.50 -10.85 -23.76
CA ALA A 136 6.30 -9.81 -23.11
C ALA A 136 7.58 -9.42 -23.87
N GLU A 137 8.00 -10.24 -24.84
CA GLU A 137 9.18 -10.01 -25.70
C GLU A 137 8.94 -8.91 -26.74
N ALA A 138 7.73 -8.80 -27.30
CA ALA A 138 7.41 -7.77 -28.30
C ALA A 138 7.37 -6.35 -27.68
N ALA A 139 6.96 -6.25 -26.41
CA ALA A 139 6.96 -4.98 -25.68
C ALA A 139 8.39 -4.50 -25.35
N ALA A 140 9.32 -5.43 -25.08
CA ALA A 140 10.72 -5.09 -24.81
C ALA A 140 11.45 -4.54 -26.05
N GLU A 141 11.11 -5.02 -27.24
CA GLU A 141 11.73 -4.61 -28.51
C GLU A 141 11.26 -3.22 -28.97
N ALA A 142 10.00 -2.85 -28.71
CA ALA A 142 9.47 -1.52 -29.00
C ALA A 142 10.12 -0.41 -28.15
N LEU A 143 10.51 -0.71 -26.90
CA LEU A 143 11.22 0.24 -26.02
C LEU A 143 12.70 0.41 -26.38
N ALA A 144 13.32 -0.58 -27.02
CA ALA A 144 14.76 -0.56 -27.35
C ALA A 144 15.09 0.32 -28.58
N ASN A 145 14.14 0.53 -29.49
CA ASN A 145 14.39 1.18 -30.79
C ASN A 145 14.11 2.70 -30.82
N GLY A 146 13.75 3.30 -29.68
CA GLY A 146 13.56 4.74 -29.55
C GLY A 146 14.89 5.49 -29.54
N THR A 147 15.25 6.09 -30.67
CA THR A 147 16.45 6.90 -30.83
C THR A 147 16.24 8.24 -30.10
N HIS A 148 16.79 8.39 -28.88
CA HIS A 148 17.40 9.61 -28.30
C HIS A 148 17.59 9.51 -26.77
N GLY A 149 18.85 9.43 -26.33
CA GLY A 149 19.48 10.09 -25.16
C GLY A 149 18.96 9.92 -23.72
N CYS A 150 17.67 9.68 -23.45
CA CYS A 150 17.11 9.87 -22.09
C CYS A 150 16.69 8.57 -21.38
N CYS A 151 16.69 7.43 -22.07
CA CYS A 151 16.14 6.18 -21.52
C CYS A 151 17.10 4.99 -21.69
N SER A 152 18.11 4.89 -20.82
CA SER A 152 18.82 3.61 -20.59
C SER A 152 18.11 2.73 -19.54
N LEU A 153 16.90 3.10 -19.13
CA LEU A 153 16.03 2.33 -18.25
C LEU A 153 15.37 1.18 -19.04
N VAL A 154 16.20 0.29 -19.58
CA VAL A 154 15.73 -0.98 -20.14
C VAL A 154 15.12 -1.78 -18.97
N PRO A 155 13.91 -2.36 -19.11
CA PRO A 155 13.41 -3.28 -18.10
C PRO A 155 14.44 -4.41 -17.93
N PRO A 156 14.88 -4.75 -16.71
CA PRO A 156 15.77 -5.90 -16.53
C PRO A 156 15.10 -7.12 -17.16
N ARG A 157 15.83 -7.81 -18.04
CA ARG A 157 15.34 -9.03 -18.70
C ARG A 157 14.83 -9.99 -17.63
N ALA A 158 13.66 -10.57 -17.86
CA ALA A 158 13.23 -11.74 -17.12
C ALA A 158 14.11 -12.90 -17.58
N ASP A 159 15.15 -13.23 -16.82
CA ASP A 159 15.92 -14.45 -17.07
C ASP A 159 15.05 -15.67 -16.70
N ASP A 160 14.88 -16.58 -17.67
CA ASP A 160 14.20 -17.88 -17.56
C ASP A 160 15.25 -19.04 -17.53
N PRO A 161 14.90 -20.33 -17.37
CA PRO A 161 14.99 -21.06 -16.11
C PRO A 161 15.96 -22.25 -16.17
N GLY A 162 16.43 -22.73 -15.01
CA GLY A 162 16.97 -24.09 -14.90
C GLY A 162 18.28 -24.22 -14.13
N GLY A 163 18.18 -24.76 -12.93
CA GLY A 163 19.34 -25.16 -12.13
C GLY A 163 18.90 -25.42 -10.70
N GLY A 164 18.57 -26.67 -10.40
CA GLY A 164 17.92 -27.05 -9.15
C GLY A 164 18.69 -26.64 -7.89
N VAL A 165 18.04 -25.91 -7.00
CA VAL A 165 18.35 -25.93 -5.56
C VAL A 165 17.03 -26.01 -4.80
N ARG A 166 16.64 -27.24 -4.49
CA ARG A 166 15.69 -27.52 -3.40
C ARG A 166 16.32 -26.99 -2.11
N THR A 167 15.52 -26.30 -1.29
CA THR A 167 15.74 -26.03 0.15
C THR A 167 16.47 -24.76 0.65
N GLU A 168 16.38 -23.59 -0.03
CA GLU A 168 16.83 -22.32 0.61
C GLU A 168 15.87 -21.10 0.54
N VAL A 169 14.77 -21.18 -0.22
CA VAL A 169 13.82 -20.05 -0.42
C VAL A 169 13.06 -19.64 0.86
N GLY A 170 13.07 -20.48 1.90
CA GLY A 170 12.42 -20.19 3.18
C GLY A 170 13.21 -19.24 4.10
N ARG A 171 14.54 -19.17 3.97
CA ARG A 171 15.38 -18.35 4.87
C ARG A 171 15.47 -16.88 4.44
N ASP A 172 15.32 -16.58 3.15
CA ASP A 172 15.36 -15.20 2.64
C ASP A 172 14.05 -14.43 2.87
N ARG A 173 12.90 -15.11 2.93
CA ARG A 173 11.61 -14.49 3.28
C ARG A 173 11.56 -13.93 4.70
N ILE A 174 12.17 -14.62 5.65
CA ILE A 174 12.30 -14.18 7.04
C ILE A 174 13.25 -12.97 7.11
N ARG A 175 14.27 -12.90 6.25
CA ARG A 175 15.23 -11.79 6.20
C ARG A 175 14.64 -10.49 5.68
N ALA A 176 13.75 -10.49 4.69
CA ALA A 176 13.12 -9.26 4.20
C ALA A 176 12.25 -8.59 5.28
N VAL A 177 11.40 -9.36 5.98
CA VAL A 177 10.58 -8.87 7.09
C VAL A 177 11.45 -8.51 8.31
N GLN A 178 12.46 -9.32 8.64
CA GLN A 178 13.42 -9.00 9.70
C GLN A 178 14.36 -7.84 9.35
N ARG A 179 14.52 -7.49 8.07
CA ARG A 179 15.30 -6.33 7.60
C ARG A 179 14.44 -5.08 7.62
N CYS A 180 13.17 -5.14 7.24
CA CYS A 180 12.23 -4.05 7.55
C CYS A 180 12.15 -3.81 9.07
N ALA A 181 12.15 -4.87 9.88
CA ALA A 181 12.21 -4.76 11.34
C ALA A 181 13.56 -4.22 11.85
N ARG A 182 14.71 -4.67 11.28
CA ARG A 182 16.04 -4.18 11.65
C ARG A 182 16.30 -2.75 11.18
N LEU A 183 15.89 -2.35 9.98
CA LEU A 183 15.91 -0.98 9.48
C LEU A 183 15.01 -0.10 10.34
N ARG A 184 13.81 -0.56 10.68
CA ARG A 184 12.91 0.11 11.64
C ARG A 184 13.55 0.25 13.02
N ASP A 185 14.28 -0.75 13.51
CA ASP A 185 14.98 -0.70 14.81
C ASP A 185 16.25 0.16 14.79
N THR A 186 17.04 0.15 13.72
CA THR A 186 18.23 1.00 13.58
C THR A 186 17.84 2.46 13.42
N HIS A 187 16.76 2.75 12.69
CA HIS A 187 16.25 4.11 12.54
C HIS A 187 15.46 4.59 13.77
N ARG A 188 14.76 3.71 14.50
CA ARG A 188 14.16 4.05 15.81
C ARG A 188 15.16 4.57 16.82
N ARG A 189 16.41 4.10 16.72
CA ARG A 189 17.52 4.47 17.60
C ARG A 189 18.34 5.65 17.06
N SER A 190 18.04 6.16 15.87
CA SER A 190 18.80 7.24 15.24
C SER A 190 18.01 8.55 15.25
N PRO A 191 18.42 9.57 16.02
CA PRO A 191 17.82 10.91 16.01
C PRO A 191 18.01 11.70 14.69
N ARG A 192 18.47 11.04 13.61
CA ARG A 192 18.82 11.64 12.30
C ARG A 192 17.83 11.30 11.17
N VAL A 193 16.72 10.62 11.46
CA VAL A 193 15.71 10.30 10.44
C VAL A 193 14.93 11.58 10.09
N TRP A 194 15.01 12.03 8.84
CA TRP A 194 14.53 13.35 8.41
C TRP A 194 13.04 13.61 8.72
N TRP A 195 12.21 12.57 8.72
CA TRP A 195 10.77 12.70 8.94
C TRP A 195 10.35 12.74 10.43
N TYR A 196 11.26 12.48 11.38
CA TYR A 196 10.93 12.47 12.82
C TYR A 196 10.41 13.80 13.34
N GLY A 197 10.86 14.92 12.73
CA GLY A 197 10.33 16.25 13.01
C GLY A 197 8.84 16.40 12.67
N PHE A 198 8.30 15.52 11.83
CA PHE A 198 6.93 15.51 11.33
C PHE A 198 6.09 14.35 11.90
N ARG A 199 6.53 13.69 12.98
CA ARG A 199 5.82 12.55 13.58
C ARG A 199 4.38 12.84 13.99
N ASP A 200 4.07 14.11 14.25
CA ASP A 200 2.74 14.63 14.56
C ASP A 200 1.76 14.51 13.38
N VAL A 201 2.27 14.52 12.15
CA VAL A 201 1.47 14.45 10.92
C VAL A 201 1.71 13.20 10.08
N VAL A 202 2.79 12.45 10.33
CA VAL A 202 3.08 11.18 9.65
C VAL A 202 2.19 10.06 10.21
N PRO A 203 1.35 9.41 9.39
CA PRO A 203 0.59 8.25 9.85
C PRO A 203 1.51 7.06 10.14
N PRO A 204 1.23 6.24 11.19
CA PRO A 204 2.07 5.09 11.55
C PRO A 204 2.32 4.09 10.42
N TRP A 205 1.34 3.91 9.52
CA TRP A 205 1.46 3.01 8.36
C TRP A 205 2.42 3.53 7.28
N PHE A 206 2.74 4.83 7.29
CA PHE A 206 3.62 5.47 6.32
C PHE A 206 5.06 5.60 6.83
N GLU A 207 5.30 5.43 8.13
CA GLU A 207 6.65 5.49 8.72
C GLU A 207 7.62 4.50 8.08
N VAL A 208 7.14 3.29 7.75
CA VAL A 208 7.97 2.26 7.08
C VAL A 208 8.46 2.77 5.73
N TYR A 209 7.55 3.32 4.92
CA TYR A 209 7.88 3.89 3.63
C TYR A 209 8.92 5.01 3.78
N LEU A 210 8.67 6.00 4.64
CA LEU A 210 9.56 7.16 4.81
C LEU A 210 10.93 6.80 5.38
N THR A 211 11.00 5.72 6.16
CA THR A 211 12.26 5.19 6.69
C THR A 211 13.08 4.52 5.60
N LEU A 212 12.43 3.81 4.68
CA LEU A 212 13.10 3.09 3.59
C LEU A 212 13.43 3.98 2.41
N GLU A 213 12.64 5.03 2.17
CA GLU A 213 12.74 5.89 0.99
C GLU A 213 14.19 6.39 0.70
N PRO A 214 14.98 6.84 1.69
CA PRO A 214 16.38 7.23 1.47
C PRO A 214 17.30 6.10 1.01
N GLU A 215 16.98 4.84 1.31
CA GLU A 215 17.81 3.67 1.00
C GLU A 215 17.46 3.04 -0.36
N LEU A 216 16.45 3.58 -1.07
CA LEU A 216 15.97 2.98 -2.32
C LEU A 216 16.88 3.32 -3.50
N ALA A 217 17.12 2.31 -4.34
CA ALA A 217 17.79 2.47 -5.63
C ALA A 217 16.79 2.83 -6.74
N SER A 218 15.55 2.37 -6.65
CA SER A 218 14.48 2.78 -7.57
C SER A 218 13.10 2.75 -6.95
N ILE A 219 12.26 3.69 -7.40
CA ILE A 219 10.85 3.83 -7.05
C ILE A 219 10.05 3.79 -8.34
N ARG A 220 9.14 2.82 -8.47
CA ARG A 220 8.22 2.73 -9.60
C ARG A 220 6.80 2.92 -9.09
N THR A 221 6.07 3.91 -9.57
CA THR A 221 4.76 4.27 -9.00
C THR A 221 3.71 4.48 -10.09
N TYR A 222 2.54 3.91 -9.88
CA TYR A 222 1.33 4.17 -10.64
C TYR A 222 0.42 5.07 -9.83
N ALA A 223 0.04 6.18 -10.45
CA ALA A 223 -0.69 7.28 -9.84
C ALA A 223 -2.00 7.53 -10.59
N PRO A 224 -3.07 6.80 -10.23
CA PRO A 224 -4.36 6.93 -10.91
C PRO A 224 -5.11 8.20 -10.52
N ARG A 225 -4.92 8.73 -9.31
CA ARG A 225 -5.82 9.77 -8.76
C ARG A 225 -5.15 11.07 -8.34
N ARG A 226 -3.85 11.03 -8.05
CA ARG A 226 -3.08 12.17 -7.56
C ARG A 226 -1.67 12.08 -8.12
N VAL A 227 -1.09 13.21 -8.51
CA VAL A 227 0.34 13.29 -8.84
C VAL A 227 1.15 12.73 -7.66
N PRO A 228 2.18 11.87 -7.87
CA PRO A 228 3.00 11.34 -6.79
C PRO A 228 3.55 12.46 -5.91
N GLY A 229 3.58 12.26 -4.58
CA GLY A 229 4.01 13.30 -3.63
C GLY A 229 5.43 13.86 -3.87
N LEU A 230 6.30 13.07 -4.52
CA LEU A 230 7.64 13.48 -4.94
C LEU A 230 7.66 14.49 -6.10
N LEU A 231 6.53 14.66 -6.79
CA LEU A 231 6.37 15.48 -7.99
C LEU A 231 5.30 16.57 -7.81
N GLN A 232 4.94 16.93 -6.57
CA GLN A 232 3.89 17.91 -6.29
C GLN A 232 4.47 19.29 -6.00
N THR A 233 3.87 20.32 -6.56
CA THR A 233 4.09 21.71 -6.14
C THR A 233 3.47 21.97 -4.75
N PRO A 234 3.91 23.00 -4.01
CA PRO A 234 3.28 23.38 -2.75
C PRO A 234 1.77 23.60 -2.88
N ALA A 235 1.35 24.35 -3.91
CA ALA A 235 -0.05 24.69 -4.14
C ALA A 235 -0.90 23.47 -4.52
N TYR A 236 -0.35 22.52 -5.27
CA TYR A 236 -1.01 21.24 -5.53
C TYR A 236 -1.12 20.42 -4.25
N ALA A 237 -0.03 20.30 -3.49
CA ALA A 237 0.01 19.49 -2.28
C ALA A 237 -1.02 19.97 -1.26
N GLU A 238 -1.12 21.28 -1.05
CA GLU A 238 -2.09 21.91 -0.17
C GLU A 238 -3.53 21.54 -0.57
N ARG A 239 -3.89 21.77 -1.84
CA ARG A 239 -5.25 21.48 -2.34
C ARG A 239 -5.57 19.99 -2.33
N ALA A 240 -4.61 19.14 -2.67
CA ALA A 240 -4.78 17.69 -2.62
C ALA A 240 -5.03 17.21 -1.18
N ILE A 241 -4.25 17.70 -0.20
CA ILE A 241 -4.43 17.33 1.22
C ILE A 241 -5.77 17.84 1.74
N ALA A 242 -6.15 19.09 1.42
CA ALA A 242 -7.43 19.66 1.84
C ALA A 242 -8.62 18.88 1.26
N ARG A 243 -8.52 18.42 0.00
CA ARG A 243 -9.54 17.58 -0.64
C ARG A 243 -9.64 16.19 -0.01
N ASP A 244 -8.50 15.58 0.32
CA ASP A 244 -8.44 14.27 0.97
C ASP A 244 -8.91 14.30 2.44
N ARG A 245 -8.75 15.45 3.12
CA ARG A 245 -9.11 15.64 4.54
C ARG A 245 -9.89 16.95 4.76
N PRO A 246 -11.19 16.97 4.44
CA PRO A 246 -12.04 18.13 4.71
C PRO A 246 -12.03 18.50 6.19
N GLY A 247 -11.89 19.79 6.51
CA GLY A 247 -11.90 20.29 7.88
C GLY A 247 -10.58 20.18 8.65
N LEU A 248 -9.48 19.83 7.97
CA LEU A 248 -8.15 19.80 8.59
C LEU A 248 -7.74 21.20 9.11
N PRO A 249 -7.21 21.35 10.33
CA PRO A 249 -6.70 22.62 10.83
C PRO A 249 -5.60 23.19 9.93
N ALA A 250 -5.61 24.51 9.68
CA ALA A 250 -4.65 25.15 8.78
C ALA A 250 -3.18 24.90 9.17
N ALA A 251 -2.88 24.88 10.47
CA ALA A 251 -1.53 24.57 10.96
C ALA A 251 -1.10 23.12 10.62
N GLU A 252 -2.01 22.15 10.75
CA GLU A 252 -1.73 20.76 10.40
C GLU A 252 -1.61 20.57 8.87
N LEU A 253 -2.43 21.29 8.09
CA LEU A 253 -2.33 21.32 6.62
C LEU A 253 -0.95 21.82 6.18
N ALA A 254 -0.52 22.98 6.68
CA ALA A 254 0.79 23.56 6.38
C ALA A 254 1.93 22.61 6.77
N ARG A 255 1.84 21.97 7.94
CA ARG A 255 2.82 20.98 8.42
C ARG A 255 2.93 19.75 7.49
N ARG A 256 1.79 19.28 6.96
CA ARG A 256 1.76 18.16 6.00
C ARG A 256 2.35 18.55 4.65
N VAL A 257 2.11 19.77 4.19
CA VAL A 257 2.73 20.31 2.97
C VAL A 257 4.24 20.41 3.15
N GLU A 258 4.71 20.98 4.27
CA GLU A 258 6.13 21.09 4.61
C GLU A 258 6.83 19.72 4.59
N MET A 259 6.23 18.70 5.24
CA MET A 259 6.76 17.33 5.21
C MET A 259 6.87 16.77 3.80
N ARG A 260 5.83 16.99 2.96
CA ARG A 260 5.82 16.50 1.59
C ARG A 260 6.88 17.18 0.72
N LEU A 261 7.11 18.48 0.90
CA LEU A 261 8.16 19.22 0.20
C LEU A 261 9.56 18.81 0.67
N ALA A 262 9.77 18.64 1.98
CA ALA A 262 11.04 18.15 2.53
C ALA A 262 11.45 16.79 1.94
N ARG A 263 10.45 15.94 1.70
CA ARG A 263 10.62 14.61 1.08
C ARG A 263 11.18 14.66 -0.34
N GLN A 264 10.86 15.70 -1.11
CA GLN A 264 11.27 15.84 -2.52
C GLN A 264 12.77 16.02 -2.70
N HIS A 265 13.46 16.46 -1.65
CA HIS A 265 14.92 16.65 -1.68
C HIS A 265 15.68 15.37 -2.08
N ILE A 266 15.08 14.19 -1.91
CA ILE A 266 15.68 12.92 -2.33
C ILE A 266 16.00 12.86 -3.83
N LEU A 267 15.26 13.58 -4.69
CA LEU A 267 15.51 13.63 -6.13
C LEU A 267 16.72 14.51 -6.51
N HIS A 268 17.20 15.34 -5.58
CA HIS A 268 18.28 16.30 -5.84
C HIS A 268 19.58 15.98 -5.09
N ARG A 269 19.65 14.84 -4.40
CA ARG A 269 20.85 14.39 -3.70
C ARG A 269 21.89 13.81 -4.67
N PRO A 270 23.15 13.58 -4.25
CA PRO A 270 24.20 13.04 -5.13
C PRO A 270 23.90 11.66 -5.76
N ASP A 271 23.19 10.78 -5.05
CA ASP A 271 22.79 9.44 -5.53
C ASP A 271 21.26 9.27 -5.44
N PRO A 272 20.49 9.92 -6.32
CA PRO A 272 19.02 9.92 -6.24
C PRO A 272 18.45 8.56 -6.69
N PRO A 273 17.32 8.11 -6.12
CA PRO A 273 16.64 6.91 -6.60
C PRO A 273 16.16 7.14 -8.03
N ARG A 274 16.20 6.08 -8.86
CA ARG A 274 15.55 6.13 -10.18
C ARG A 274 14.04 6.12 -9.99
N LEU A 275 13.36 7.19 -10.36
CA LEU A 275 11.93 7.37 -10.23
C LEU A 275 11.25 7.11 -11.58
N TRP A 276 10.31 6.16 -11.62
CA TRP A 276 9.46 5.92 -12.79
C TRP A 276 8.00 6.03 -12.39
N CYS A 277 7.34 7.05 -12.91
CA CYS A 277 5.94 7.36 -12.63
C CYS A 277 5.07 7.11 -13.85
N VAL A 278 4.05 6.27 -13.70
CA VAL A 278 2.91 6.20 -14.63
C VAL A 278 1.77 6.99 -13.99
N VAL A 279 1.41 8.13 -14.57
CA VAL A 279 0.45 9.09 -14.02
C VAL A 279 -0.75 9.15 -14.94
N GLU A 280 -1.96 8.96 -14.42
CA GLU A 280 -3.16 9.20 -15.23
C GLU A 280 -3.41 10.69 -15.45
N GLU A 281 -3.94 11.06 -16.61
CA GLU A 281 -4.35 12.44 -16.87
C GLU A 281 -5.33 12.96 -15.81
N LYS A 282 -6.19 12.09 -15.26
CA LYS A 282 -7.13 12.44 -14.18
C LYS A 282 -6.45 12.77 -12.84
N ALA A 283 -5.17 12.41 -12.68
CA ALA A 283 -4.37 12.77 -11.52
C ALA A 283 -3.81 14.20 -11.62
N LEU A 284 -3.76 14.78 -12.83
CA LEU A 284 -3.38 16.17 -13.02
C LEU A 284 -4.40 17.11 -12.35
N PRO A 285 -4.00 18.36 -12.06
CA PRO A 285 -4.89 19.36 -11.49
C PRO A 285 -6.23 19.46 -12.26
N PRO A 286 -7.37 19.18 -11.61
CA PRO A 286 -8.67 19.18 -12.25
C PRO A 286 -9.08 20.59 -12.67
N THR A 287 -10.06 20.70 -13.57
CA THR A 287 -10.50 21.98 -14.16
C THR A 287 -11.19 22.92 -13.17
N ASP A 288 -11.66 22.40 -12.03
CA ASP A 288 -12.23 23.20 -10.95
C ASP A 288 -11.16 23.86 -10.06
N TRP A 289 -9.87 23.60 -10.30
CA TRP A 289 -8.77 24.26 -9.59
C TRP A 289 -8.31 25.53 -10.31
N PRO A 290 -7.78 26.53 -9.59
CA PRO A 290 -7.26 27.76 -10.19
C PRO A 290 -6.15 27.50 -11.21
N ASP A 291 -6.21 28.17 -12.37
CA ASP A 291 -5.31 27.93 -13.49
C ASP A 291 -3.83 28.19 -13.16
N ASP A 292 -3.53 29.09 -12.23
CA ASP A 292 -2.18 29.30 -11.72
C ASP A 292 -1.60 28.03 -11.10
N VAL A 293 -2.36 27.33 -10.24
CA VAL A 293 -1.96 26.05 -9.64
C VAL A 293 -1.79 24.97 -10.71
N ARG A 294 -2.73 24.94 -11.66
CA ARG A 294 -2.71 23.95 -12.74
C ARG A 294 -1.46 24.12 -13.61
N ARG A 295 -1.16 25.36 -13.99
CA ARG A 295 0.04 25.72 -14.75
C ARG A 295 1.32 25.44 -13.98
N GLU A 296 1.38 25.83 -12.70
CA GLU A 296 2.54 25.59 -11.82
C GLU A 296 2.86 24.10 -11.75
N GLN A 297 1.86 23.27 -11.48
CA GLN A 297 2.03 21.82 -11.38
C GLN A 297 2.48 21.19 -12.71
N ILE A 298 1.91 21.59 -13.84
CA ILE A 298 2.30 21.03 -15.15
C ILE A 298 3.73 21.46 -15.52
N ARG A 299 4.10 22.73 -15.28
CA ARG A 299 5.48 23.20 -15.48
C ARG A 299 6.46 22.43 -14.61
N HIS A 300 6.15 22.23 -13.33
CA HIS A 300 6.98 21.45 -12.44
C HIS A 300 7.18 20.00 -12.93
N LEU A 301 6.13 19.35 -13.47
CA LEU A 301 6.26 18.01 -14.07
C LEU A 301 7.17 18.00 -15.30
N LEU A 302 7.13 19.05 -16.12
CA LEU A 302 8.05 19.21 -17.26
C LEU A 302 9.49 19.40 -16.78
N ASP A 303 9.72 20.23 -15.76
CA ASP A 303 11.05 20.51 -15.22
C ASP A 303 11.69 19.26 -14.61
N VAL A 304 10.94 18.50 -13.80
CA VAL A 304 11.46 17.26 -13.18
C VAL A 304 11.62 16.13 -14.20
N ALA A 305 10.88 16.14 -15.31
CA ALA A 305 11.10 15.20 -16.41
C ALA A 305 12.43 15.40 -17.14
N LEU A 306 13.11 16.55 -16.94
CA LEU A 306 14.47 16.78 -17.44
C LEU A 306 15.55 16.10 -16.58
N LEU A 307 15.22 15.61 -15.39
CA LEU A 307 16.17 14.91 -14.54
C LEU A 307 16.46 13.52 -15.13
N PRO A 308 17.73 13.12 -15.30
CA PRO A 308 18.10 11.88 -16.00
C PRO A 308 17.69 10.60 -15.26
N HIS A 309 17.32 10.71 -13.98
CA HIS A 309 16.88 9.60 -13.14
C HIS A 309 15.35 9.59 -12.93
N VAL A 310 14.60 10.48 -13.60
CA VAL A 310 13.14 10.59 -13.50
C VAL A 310 12.51 10.27 -14.85
N CYS A 311 11.55 9.35 -14.86
CA CYS A 311 10.73 9.01 -16.01
C CYS A 311 9.26 9.24 -15.66
N ILE A 312 8.55 10.03 -16.47
CA ILE A 312 7.12 10.29 -16.30
C ILE A 312 6.41 9.85 -17.59
N GLN A 313 5.46 8.94 -17.45
CA GLN A 313 4.56 8.52 -18.50
C GLN A 313 3.13 8.90 -18.15
N LEU A 314 2.42 9.51 -19.10
CA LEU A 314 1.00 9.82 -18.98
C LEU A 314 0.16 8.67 -19.54
N MET A 315 -0.75 8.18 -18.72
CA MET A 315 -1.78 7.25 -19.14
C MET A 315 -2.94 8.05 -19.80
N PRO A 316 -3.30 7.75 -21.06
CA PRO A 316 -4.37 8.45 -21.77
C PRO A 316 -5.72 8.40 -21.04
N SER A 317 -6.53 9.46 -21.15
CA SER A 317 -7.82 9.57 -20.45
C SER A 317 -8.86 8.51 -20.85
N ASP A 318 -8.71 7.91 -22.03
CA ASP A 318 -9.56 6.89 -22.64
C ASP A 318 -9.12 5.45 -22.33
N SER A 319 -8.05 5.28 -21.55
CA SER A 319 -7.58 3.97 -21.13
C SER A 319 -8.19 3.56 -19.79
N ASP A 320 -8.76 2.36 -19.73
CA ASP A 320 -9.22 1.74 -18.50
C ASP A 320 -8.00 1.26 -17.72
N GLY A 321 -7.41 2.16 -16.91
CA GLY A 321 -6.30 1.84 -16.04
C GLY A 321 -6.58 0.57 -15.23
N ALA A 322 -5.78 -0.48 -15.45
CA ALA A 322 -6.07 -1.84 -14.97
C ALA A 322 -5.99 -2.03 -13.43
N SER A 323 -5.77 -0.97 -12.65
CA SER A 323 -5.58 -1.05 -11.20
C SER A 323 -6.55 -0.14 -10.44
N ASP A 324 -7.26 -0.74 -9.47
CA ASP A 324 -8.21 -0.06 -8.57
C ASP A 324 -7.57 1.01 -7.66
N GLY A 325 -6.25 1.16 -7.64
CA GLY A 325 -5.59 2.14 -6.77
C GLY A 325 -4.11 2.37 -7.01
N PRO A 326 -3.50 3.29 -6.24
CA PRO A 326 -2.08 3.58 -6.33
C PRO A 326 -1.24 2.33 -6.01
N LEU A 327 -0.23 2.09 -6.83
CA LEU A 327 0.73 1.00 -6.68
C LEU A 327 2.13 1.59 -6.68
N THR A 328 2.97 1.22 -5.72
CA THR A 328 4.39 1.57 -5.73
C THR A 328 5.26 0.35 -5.48
N LEU A 329 6.26 0.15 -6.32
CA LEU A 329 7.32 -0.85 -6.17
C LEU A 329 8.60 -0.15 -5.74
N LEU A 330 9.18 -0.61 -4.64
CA LEU A 330 10.34 -0.03 -3.99
C LEU A 330 11.49 -1.04 -4.05
N ARG A 331 12.57 -0.69 -4.75
CA ARG A 331 13.74 -1.54 -4.90
C ARG A 331 14.91 -1.00 -4.09
N LEU A 332 15.50 -1.87 -3.27
CA LEU A 332 16.76 -1.62 -2.59
C LEU A 332 17.96 -1.91 -3.52
N PRO A 333 19.13 -1.31 -3.30
CA PRO A 333 20.31 -1.51 -4.13
C PRO A 333 20.90 -2.93 -4.05
N GLU A 334 20.62 -3.70 -2.99
CA GLU A 334 21.23 -5.02 -2.82
C GLU A 334 20.62 -6.08 -3.75
N GLN A 335 21.50 -6.86 -4.38
CA GLN A 335 21.12 -7.97 -5.24
C GLN A 335 20.45 -9.09 -4.44
N GLY A 336 19.47 -9.77 -5.06
CA GLY A 336 18.77 -10.91 -4.47
C GLY A 336 17.61 -10.56 -3.54
N PHE A 337 17.32 -9.27 -3.31
CA PHE A 337 16.13 -8.84 -2.57
C PHE A 337 14.97 -8.54 -3.52
N PRO A 338 13.76 -9.05 -3.23
CA PRO A 338 12.59 -8.70 -4.02
C PRO A 338 12.17 -7.25 -3.79
N ASP A 339 11.46 -6.68 -4.76
CA ASP A 339 10.87 -5.35 -4.63
C ASP A 339 9.82 -5.36 -3.52
N LEU A 340 9.86 -4.34 -2.65
CA LEU A 340 8.80 -4.12 -1.68
C LEU A 340 7.62 -3.45 -2.38
N ILE A 341 6.42 -3.94 -2.11
CA ILE A 341 5.18 -3.37 -2.66
C ILE A 341 4.57 -2.45 -1.62
N PHE A 342 4.14 -1.28 -2.04
CA PHE A 342 3.36 -0.34 -1.25
C PHE A 342 2.08 0.01 -1.98
N LEU A 343 0.93 -0.30 -1.36
CA LEU A 343 -0.39 0.06 -1.86
C LEU A 343 -0.99 1.11 -0.93
N GLU A 344 -1.10 2.34 -1.42
CA GLU A 344 -1.70 3.45 -0.66
C GLU A 344 -3.23 3.36 -0.73
N GLN A 345 -3.87 3.44 0.43
CA GLN A 345 -5.32 3.52 0.57
C GLN A 345 -5.69 4.80 1.32
N ALA A 346 -6.98 5.17 1.31
CA ALA A 346 -7.43 6.46 1.87
C ALA A 346 -6.99 6.70 3.33
N ASN A 347 -6.93 5.66 4.15
CA ASN A 347 -6.59 5.76 5.59
C ASN A 347 -5.51 4.79 6.07
N HIS A 348 -4.92 3.98 5.18
CA HIS A 348 -3.89 3.01 5.52
C HIS A 348 -2.97 2.72 4.33
N GLY A 349 -1.89 1.99 4.58
CA GLY A 349 -1.02 1.46 3.54
C GLY A 349 -0.85 -0.05 3.73
N LEU A 350 -0.77 -0.78 2.62
CA LEU A 350 -0.49 -2.21 2.63
C LEU A 350 0.91 -2.46 2.07
N TYR A 351 1.58 -3.45 2.66
CA TYR A 351 2.84 -4.00 2.17
C TYR A 351 2.66 -5.51 1.88
N PRO A 352 2.02 -5.85 0.75
CA PRO A 352 1.96 -7.24 0.29
C PRO A 352 3.36 -7.84 0.22
N HIS A 353 3.48 -9.11 0.55
CA HIS A 353 4.77 -9.79 0.62
C HIS A 353 4.62 -11.26 0.25
N GLY A 354 5.56 -11.74 -0.55
CA GLY A 354 5.57 -13.10 -1.07
C GLY A 354 5.74 -13.11 -2.58
N PRO A 355 6.29 -14.20 -3.14
CA PRO A 355 6.68 -14.24 -4.55
C PRO A 355 5.49 -14.20 -5.51
N GLY A 356 4.29 -14.58 -5.06
CA GLY A 356 3.06 -14.43 -5.86
C GLY A 356 2.69 -12.95 -6.03
N ASP A 357 2.74 -12.19 -4.93
CA ASP A 357 2.44 -10.75 -4.93
C ASP A 357 3.50 -9.99 -5.73
N GLU A 358 4.79 -10.27 -5.49
CA GLU A 358 5.91 -9.61 -6.18
C GLU A 358 5.80 -9.74 -7.70
N ARG A 359 5.60 -10.96 -8.21
CA ARG A 359 5.43 -11.20 -9.65
C ARG A 359 4.17 -10.54 -10.18
N TYR A 360 3.07 -10.64 -9.44
CA TYR A 360 1.79 -10.05 -9.85
C TYR A 360 1.89 -8.53 -9.99
N TYR A 361 2.37 -7.83 -8.96
CA TYR A 361 2.43 -6.37 -8.97
C TYR A 361 3.54 -5.83 -9.90
N ALA A 362 4.65 -6.56 -10.07
CA ALA A 362 5.63 -6.22 -11.10
C ALA A 362 5.03 -6.35 -12.52
N GLY A 363 4.30 -7.43 -12.79
CA GLY A 363 3.59 -7.63 -14.06
C GLY A 363 2.52 -6.58 -14.30
N LEU A 364 1.74 -6.24 -13.26
CA LEU A 364 0.72 -5.19 -13.31
C LEU A 364 1.34 -3.82 -13.65
N PHE A 365 2.42 -3.43 -12.96
CA PHE A 365 3.12 -2.19 -13.27
C PHE A 365 3.65 -2.16 -14.70
N ASN A 366 4.26 -3.25 -15.18
CA ASN A 366 4.79 -3.31 -16.53
C ASN A 366 3.66 -3.20 -17.59
N SER A 367 2.52 -3.82 -17.34
CA SER A 367 1.33 -3.67 -18.19
C SER A 367 0.85 -2.21 -18.24
N LEU A 368 0.77 -1.54 -17.09
CA LEU A 368 0.40 -0.13 -17.01
C LEU A 368 1.40 0.77 -17.75
N ALA A 369 2.70 0.51 -17.60
CA ALA A 369 3.75 1.28 -18.28
C ALA A 369 3.73 1.09 -19.81
N THR A 370 3.32 -0.09 -20.28
CA THR A 370 3.18 -0.41 -21.71
C THR A 370 1.96 0.27 -22.33
N GLN A 371 0.87 0.38 -21.57
CA GLN A 371 -0.35 1.08 -22.01
C GLN A 371 -0.19 2.60 -21.96
N ALA A 372 0.64 3.10 -21.07
CA ALA A 372 0.92 4.53 -20.95
C ALA A 372 1.66 5.07 -22.17
N SER A 373 1.47 6.37 -22.45
CA SER A 373 2.22 7.07 -23.49
C SER A 373 3.72 6.97 -23.23
N THR A 374 4.53 6.98 -24.29
CA THR A 374 5.99 7.06 -24.14
C THR A 374 6.38 8.34 -23.39
N PRO A 375 7.57 8.40 -22.76
CA PRO A 375 8.03 9.60 -22.05
C PRO A 375 7.95 10.87 -22.92
N ASP A 376 8.41 10.81 -24.17
CA ASP A 376 8.35 11.95 -25.09
C ASP A 376 6.92 12.36 -25.46
N ALA A 377 6.04 11.37 -25.69
CA ALA A 377 4.62 11.65 -25.96
C ALA A 377 3.95 12.28 -24.73
N SER A 378 4.35 11.87 -23.54
CA SER A 378 3.87 12.41 -22.26
C SER A 378 4.30 13.86 -22.08
N VAL A 379 5.56 14.18 -22.36
CA VAL A 379 6.08 15.57 -22.36
C VAL A 379 5.33 16.44 -23.37
N ARG A 380 5.14 15.96 -24.61
CA ARG A 380 4.34 16.67 -25.63
C ARG A 380 2.90 16.92 -25.16
N ARG A 381 2.28 15.93 -24.50
CA ARG A 381 0.94 16.04 -23.96
C ARG A 381 0.87 17.07 -22.82
N LEU A 382 1.84 17.09 -21.92
CA LEU A 382 1.94 18.10 -20.86
C LEU A 382 2.09 19.52 -21.44
N HIS A 383 2.92 19.72 -22.47
CA HIS A 383 3.01 21.00 -23.17
C HIS A 383 1.68 21.42 -23.80
N ALA A 384 0.96 20.50 -24.43
CA ALA A 384 -0.36 20.78 -25.02
C ALA A 384 -1.38 21.18 -23.96
N LEU A 385 -1.39 20.50 -22.80
CA LEU A 385 -2.25 20.87 -21.67
C LEU A 385 -1.88 22.25 -21.10
N LEU A 386 -0.58 22.56 -20.99
CA LEU A 386 -0.11 23.87 -20.53
C LEU A 386 -0.52 24.99 -21.48
N GLY A 387 -0.46 24.76 -22.80
CA GLY A 387 -0.87 25.72 -23.82
C GLY A 387 -2.35 26.10 -23.73
N ARG A 388 -3.22 25.16 -23.37
CA ARG A 388 -4.66 25.40 -23.16
C ARG A 388 -4.99 26.25 -21.91
N LEU A 389 -4.00 26.50 -21.05
CA LEU A 389 -4.14 27.28 -19.81
C LEU A 389 -3.60 28.70 -19.92
N GLN A 390 -3.03 29.06 -21.07
CA GLN A 390 -2.69 30.45 -21.36
C GLN A 390 -4.01 31.23 -21.47
N PRO A 391 -4.15 32.40 -20.84
CA PRO A 391 -5.27 33.28 -21.17
C PRO A 391 -5.22 33.56 -22.68
N GLU A 392 -6.38 33.58 -23.34
CA GLU A 392 -6.43 34.17 -24.68
C GLU A 392 -6.01 35.63 -24.51
N ASP A 393 -4.86 36.00 -25.07
CA ASP A 393 -4.46 37.40 -25.21
C ASP A 393 -5.53 38.05 -26.11
N HIS A 394 -6.48 38.76 -25.49
CA HIS A 394 -7.47 39.61 -26.15
C HIS A 394 -6.97 41.05 -26.22
#